data_AF-A0A7C6ZTV4-F1
#
_entry.id   AF-A0A7C6ZTV4-F1
#
_cell.length_a   1.000
_cell.length_b   1.000
_cell.length_c   1.000
_cell.angle_alpha   90.00
_cell.angle_beta   90.00
_cell.angle_gamma   90.00
#
_symmetry.space_group_name_H-M   'P 1'
#
loop_
_entity.id
_entity.type
_entity.pdbx_description
1 polymer ?
#
loop_
_entity_poly.entity_id
_entity_poly.type
_entity_poly.pdbx_seq_one_letter_code
_entity_poly.pdbx_strand_id
1 'polypeptide(L)'
;MEKAHELCADRVSVLHIEPAHNTDFQRITSPRLECLGDTVVGVWQRLVTALDRFTSIDTETLFGPMVTKPAPEMQVWATYIGARYPWVLHDLPTRS
;
A
#
# COMPACT_ATOMS: atom_id res chain seq x y z
N MET A 1 -12.64 -7.06 -14.39
CA MET A 1 -13.00 -7.26 -12.98
C MET A 1 -14.29 -6.53 -12.61
N GLU A 2 -14.28 -5.27 -12.11
CA GLU A 2 -15.51 -4.61 -11.60
C GLU A 2 -16.61 -4.41 -12.67
N LYS A 3 -16.28 -3.77 -13.81
CA LYS A 3 -17.24 -3.57 -14.93
C LYS A 3 -17.80 -4.87 -15.51
N ALA A 4 -17.07 -5.97 -15.35
CA ALA A 4 -17.46 -7.29 -15.85
C ALA A 4 -18.16 -8.14 -14.78
N HIS A 5 -18.32 -7.61 -13.55
CA HIS A 5 -18.84 -8.32 -12.38
C HIS A 5 -18.16 -9.68 -12.16
N GLU A 6 -16.85 -9.75 -12.44
CA GLU A 6 -16.09 -10.99 -12.26
C GLU A 6 -16.12 -11.42 -10.79
N LEU A 7 -16.36 -12.72 -10.56
CA LEU A 7 -16.51 -13.30 -9.22
C LEU A 7 -17.59 -12.63 -8.36
N CYS A 8 -18.61 -12.04 -9.00
CA CYS A 8 -19.66 -11.27 -8.32
C CYS A 8 -19.11 -10.08 -7.53
N ALA A 9 -17.95 -9.54 -7.90
CA ALA A 9 -17.33 -8.42 -7.21
C ALA A 9 -17.98 -7.09 -7.62
N ASP A 10 -18.69 -6.46 -6.68
CA ASP A 10 -19.29 -5.13 -6.87
C ASP A 10 -18.27 -3.99 -6.81
N ARG A 11 -17.12 -4.24 -6.16
CA ARG A 11 -16.05 -3.26 -6.00
C ARG A 11 -14.69 -3.93 -6.10
N VAL A 12 -13.80 -3.34 -6.91
CA VAL A 12 -12.41 -3.78 -7.04
C VAL A 12 -11.50 -2.68 -6.53
N SER A 13 -10.58 -3.05 -5.64
CA SER A 13 -9.57 -2.13 -5.10
C SER A 13 -8.18 -2.62 -5.51
N VAL A 14 -7.30 -1.69 -5.87
CA VAL A 14 -5.89 -1.97 -6.14
C VAL A 14 -5.08 -1.58 -4.91
N LEU A 15 -4.36 -2.53 -4.35
CA LEU A 15 -3.45 -2.33 -3.24
C LEU A 15 -2.02 -2.32 -3.78
N HIS A 16 -1.30 -1.21 -3.57
CA HIS A 16 0.15 -1.15 -3.77
C HIS A 16 0.82 -1.50 -2.45
N ILE A 17 1.76 -2.44 -2.49
CA ILE A 17 2.55 -2.88 -1.34
C ILE A 17 3.95 -2.31 -1.55
N GLU A 18 4.45 -1.58 -0.55
CA GLU A 18 5.79 -0.98 -0.51
C GLU A 18 6.13 -0.05 -1.70
N PRO A 19 5.25 0.90 -2.09
CA PRO A 19 5.53 1.75 -3.24
C PRO A 19 6.77 2.62 -3.03
N ALA A 20 7.12 2.98 -1.78
CA ALA A 20 8.26 3.85 -1.47
C ALA A 20 9.62 3.22 -1.83
N HIS A 21 9.78 1.90 -1.65
CA HIS A 21 11.03 1.20 -1.98
C HIS A 21 11.10 0.76 -3.45
N ASN A 22 9.97 0.77 -4.18
CA ASN A 22 9.97 0.58 -5.63
C ASN A 22 10.25 1.92 -6.34
N THR A 23 11.53 2.31 -6.37
CA THR A 23 11.96 3.60 -6.96
C THR A 23 11.58 3.74 -8.44
N ASP A 24 11.55 2.64 -9.18
CA ASP A 24 11.10 2.64 -10.57
C ASP A 24 9.61 2.95 -10.71
N PHE A 25 8.80 2.44 -9.77
CA PHE A 25 7.37 2.76 -9.69
C PHE A 25 7.11 4.23 -9.33
N GLN A 26 7.97 4.85 -8.53
CA GLN A 26 7.83 6.27 -8.17
C GLN A 26 8.05 7.21 -9.34
N ARG A 27 8.76 6.77 -10.39
CA ARG A 27 9.15 7.62 -11.51
C ARG A 27 7.96 7.97 -12.41
N ILE A 28 7.69 9.26 -12.54
CA ILE A 28 6.76 9.79 -13.54
C ILE A 28 7.49 9.87 -14.88
N THR A 29 7.02 9.10 -15.86
CA THR A 29 7.65 9.03 -17.19
C THR A 29 7.00 9.93 -18.24
N SER A 30 5.84 10.50 -17.93
CA SER A 30 5.11 11.43 -18.79
C SER A 30 5.33 12.87 -18.33
N PRO A 31 6.01 13.72 -19.11
CA PRO A 31 6.27 15.12 -18.72
C PRO A 31 5.02 15.92 -18.39
N ARG A 32 3.88 15.56 -19.02
CA ARG A 32 2.59 16.23 -18.79
C ARG A 32 1.97 15.94 -17.43
N LEU A 33 2.46 14.93 -16.71
CA LEU A 33 1.95 14.53 -15.40
C LEU A 33 2.81 15.03 -14.24
N GLU A 34 4.03 15.53 -14.51
CA GLU A 34 4.95 16.06 -13.49
C GLU A 34 4.33 17.23 -12.71
N CYS A 35 3.48 18.04 -13.35
CA CYS A 35 2.78 19.15 -12.69
C CYS A 35 1.72 18.70 -11.67
N LEU A 36 1.33 17.42 -11.68
CA LEU A 36 0.30 16.89 -10.80
C LEU A 36 0.87 16.38 -9.48
N GLY A 37 2.15 16.04 -9.39
CA GLY A 37 2.81 15.63 -8.15
C GLY A 37 4.20 15.04 -8.39
N ASP A 38 4.95 14.82 -7.32
CA ASP A 38 6.33 14.31 -7.38
C ASP A 38 6.42 12.77 -7.35
N THR A 39 5.30 12.09 -7.06
CA THR A 39 5.20 10.63 -6.98
C THR A 39 4.03 10.13 -7.81
N VAL A 40 4.17 8.91 -8.36
CA VAL A 40 3.07 8.24 -9.08
C VAL A 40 1.81 8.11 -8.21
N VAL A 41 1.96 7.80 -6.92
CA VAL A 41 0.84 7.74 -5.97
C VAL A 41 0.15 9.09 -5.82
N GLY A 42 0.92 10.18 -5.66
CA GLY A 42 0.37 11.53 -5.53
C GLY A 42 -0.35 12.01 -6.80
N VAL A 43 0.19 11.68 -7.98
CA VAL A 43 -0.47 11.94 -9.26
C VAL A 43 -1.79 11.16 -9.36
N TRP A 44 -1.79 9.87 -9.02
CA TRP A 44 -3.02 9.05 -9.03
C TRP A 44 -4.09 9.57 -8.09
N GLN A 45 -3.73 9.95 -6.85
CA GLN A 45 -4.69 10.52 -5.88
C GLN A 45 -5.38 11.77 -6.43
N ARG A 46 -4.70 12.58 -7.24
CA ARG A 46 -5.26 13.79 -7.85
C ARG A 46 -6.12 13.52 -9.08
N LEU A 47 -5.82 12.45 -9.82
CA LEU A 47 -6.58 12.06 -11.01
C LEU A 47 -7.86 11.30 -10.66
N VAL A 48 -7.88 10.58 -9.55
CA VAL A 48 -9.05 9.82 -9.10
C VAL A 48 -10.08 10.78 -8.48
N THR A 49 -11.19 10.99 -9.19
CA THR A 49 -12.28 11.90 -8.78
C THR A 49 -13.09 11.41 -7.57
N ALA A 50 -13.09 10.10 -7.32
CA ALA A 50 -13.75 9.50 -6.16
C ALA A 50 -12.67 9.05 -5.15
N LEU A 51 -12.37 9.92 -4.18
CA LEU A 51 -11.27 9.75 -3.22
C LEU A 51 -11.37 8.46 -2.40
N ASP A 52 -12.56 7.88 -2.27
CA ASP A 52 -12.74 6.61 -1.59
C ASP A 52 -12.28 5.40 -2.44
N ARG A 53 -12.07 5.57 -3.75
CA ARG A 53 -11.76 4.49 -4.70
C ARG A 53 -10.27 4.20 -4.87
N PHE A 54 -9.41 5.02 -4.28
CA PHE A 54 -7.97 4.80 -4.31
C PHE A 54 -7.39 4.90 -2.89
N THR A 55 -6.73 3.84 -2.46
CA THR A 55 -6.00 3.80 -1.18
C THR A 55 -4.60 3.27 -1.44
N SER A 56 -3.61 4.04 -1.02
CA SER A 56 -2.22 3.58 -0.92
C SER A 56 -1.89 3.47 0.55
N ILE A 57 -1.34 2.35 0.96
CA ILE A 57 -0.94 2.08 2.34
C ILE A 57 0.41 1.38 2.30
N ASP A 58 1.34 1.84 3.13
CA ASP A 58 2.65 1.22 3.24
C ASP A 58 2.53 -0.14 3.92
N THR A 59 3.41 -1.06 3.57
CA THR A 59 3.37 -2.45 4.04
C THR A 59 3.56 -2.53 5.55
N GLU A 60 4.40 -1.66 6.08
CA GLU A 60 4.69 -1.44 7.49
C GLU A 60 3.45 -0.95 8.22
N THR A 61 2.68 -0.05 7.61
CA THR A 61 1.42 0.43 8.19
C THR A 61 0.37 -0.69 8.20
N LEU A 62 0.32 -1.50 7.12
CA LEU A 62 -0.65 -2.60 6.99
C LEU A 62 -0.36 -3.76 7.94
N PHE A 63 0.90 -4.21 8.02
CA PHE A 63 1.30 -5.39 8.79
C PHE A 63 1.85 -5.07 10.18
N GLY A 64 2.24 -3.82 10.45
CA GLY A 64 2.83 -3.40 11.72
C GLY A 64 2.02 -3.82 12.95
N PRO A 65 0.69 -3.62 13.00
CA PRO A 65 -0.14 -4.10 14.11
C PRO A 65 -0.11 -5.63 14.28
N MET A 66 -0.07 -6.38 13.16
CA MET A 66 -0.03 -7.84 13.16
C MET A 66 1.27 -8.37 13.76
N VAL A 67 2.38 -7.64 13.59
CA VAL A 67 3.70 -8.06 14.11
C VAL A 67 3.95 -7.52 15.53
N THR A 68 3.54 -6.29 15.82
CA THR A 68 3.81 -5.64 17.13
C THR A 68 2.85 -6.05 18.23
N LYS A 69 1.59 -6.36 17.89
CA LYS A 69 0.55 -6.79 18.83
C LYS A 69 -0.31 -7.90 18.20
N PRO A 70 0.29 -9.07 17.87
CA PRO A 70 -0.46 -10.17 17.30
C PRO A 70 -1.56 -10.64 18.26
N ALA A 71 -2.73 -10.95 17.69
CA ALA A 71 -3.67 -11.82 18.38
C ALA A 71 -3.02 -13.20 18.63
N PRO A 72 -3.39 -13.93 19.69
CA PRO A 72 -2.75 -15.20 20.03
C PRO A 72 -2.69 -16.20 18.87
N GLU A 73 -3.76 -16.30 18.08
CA GLU A 73 -3.84 -17.16 16.89
C GLU A 73 -2.91 -16.73 15.74
N MET A 74 -2.44 -15.48 15.73
CA MET A 74 -1.56 -14.92 14.70
C MET A 74 -0.08 -14.96 15.09
N GLN A 75 0.28 -15.49 16.26
CA GLN A 75 1.66 -15.47 16.77
C GLN A 75 2.66 -16.16 15.83
N VAL A 76 2.26 -17.27 15.20
CA VAL A 76 3.11 -18.00 14.23
C VAL A 76 3.35 -17.15 12.99
N TRP A 77 2.32 -16.45 12.51
CA TRP A 77 2.42 -15.56 11.36
C TRP A 77 3.26 -14.31 11.67
N ALA A 78 3.10 -13.72 12.85
CA ALA A 78 3.95 -12.61 13.29
C ALA A 78 5.43 -13.00 13.35
N THR A 79 5.72 -14.20 13.85
CA THR A 79 7.08 -14.76 13.88
C THR A 79 7.64 -14.95 12.47
N TYR A 80 6.85 -15.55 11.57
CA TYR A 80 7.23 -15.75 10.18
C TYR A 80 7.48 -14.44 9.43
N ILE A 81 6.57 -13.47 9.56
CA ILE A 81 6.68 -12.15 8.92
C ILE A 81 7.90 -11.41 9.46
N GLY A 82 8.11 -11.37 10.78
CA GLY A 82 9.27 -10.72 11.38
C GLY A 82 10.60 -11.34 10.95
N ALA A 83 10.65 -12.66 10.75
CA ALA A 83 11.86 -13.32 10.25
C ALA A 83 12.09 -13.08 8.75
N ARG A 84 11.03 -13.04 7.94
CA ARG A 84 11.11 -12.93 6.48
C ARG A 84 11.24 -11.48 5.99
N TYR A 85 10.64 -10.54 6.69
CA TYR A 85 10.59 -9.12 6.35
C TYR A 85 11.05 -8.26 7.54
N PRO A 86 12.33 -8.33 7.93
CA PRO A 86 12.82 -7.65 9.12
C PRO A 86 12.64 -6.12 9.07
N TRP A 87 12.65 -5.52 7.87
CA TRP A 87 12.40 -4.10 7.64
C TRP A 87 11.00 -3.63 8.07
N VAL A 88 9.99 -4.51 8.06
CA VAL A 88 8.62 -4.21 8.57
C VAL A 88 8.64 -3.80 10.05
N LEU A 89 9.66 -4.23 10.81
CA LEU A 89 9.84 -3.85 12.20
C LEU A 89 10.63 -2.55 12.39
N HIS A 90 11.41 -2.14 11.39
CA HIS A 90 12.32 -0.99 11.47
C HIS A 90 11.64 0.30 11.02
N ASP A 91 10.78 0.23 10.00
CA ASP A 91 10.15 1.39 9.36
C ASP A 91 8.71 1.64 9.84
N LEU A 92 8.37 1.19 11.05
CA LEU A 92 7.08 1.50 11.65
C LEU A 92 6.96 3.01 11.88
N PRO A 93 5.93 3.68 11.34
CA PRO A 93 5.78 5.12 11.52
C PRO A 93 5.64 5.42 13.01
N THR A 94 6.56 6.24 13.53
CA THR A 94 6.48 6.77 14.89
C THR A 94 5.30 7.74 14.90
N ARG A 95 4.18 7.34 15.51
CA ARG A 95 3.06 8.25 15.73
C ARG A 95 3.53 9.38 16.66
N SER A 96 3.77 10.56 16.09
CA SER A 96 3.86 11.85 16.80
C SER A 96 2.48 12.42 17.06
#